data_AF-A0A969QLB2-F1
#
_entry.id   AF-A0A969QLB2-F1
#
_cell.length_a   1.000
_cell.length_b   1.000
_cell.length_c   1.000
_cell.angle_alpha   90.00
_cell.angle_beta   90.00
_cell.angle_gamma   90.00
#
_symmetry.space_group_name_H-M   'P 1'
#
loop_
_entity.id
_entity.type
_entity.pdbx_description
1 polymer ?
#
loop_
_entity_poly.entity_id
_entity_poly.type
_entity_poly.pdbx_seq_one_letter_code
_entity_poly.pdbx_strand_id
1 'polypeptide(L)'
;MRAFPPQYQLQEADVLYFSHIPKTAGMTFRTIVEDHFHCHEICPATLDEHIASIPPEQLKQYRLFRGHLGFIDLPKLVPGKRLINVNILREPVARVISHYDYIRRTPTDPRYDSIKDISLEEFAEKLTLGKFGKNMQTYRVAKVAQFNLNDLSPEETLELAKQSLDQFAFAGILEKFQDSLFLLSYIFGWKPILNTRKENASKKPKTEAELSAQTLAVIREQTQLDQVLYQYAQEIFDDRFAQMKIALTERYGSESENSLVALLEKHAEHRYTELQIPPAHTLTYQFCQPLRGTGWQRREFPDANTVFRWTGDTVATIDLPLAIDQDLQIEFCIINVLEADVLQSLTLEVGGMAGSSRYLQGVALSVLYSFDTTIILQGTLPRSALTKPFTHLTFKINRTLSPRDLNPNEPDTRSVGLAFTSITAFPVNSDNSGGTAAFLFSSPSWSETVSFIEQHLQPGQQILAPTISRNSFLIMFLPIAVPYLA
;
A
#
# COMPACT_ATOMS: atom_id res chain seq x y z
N MET A 1 -0.04 -23.38 -24.21
CA MET A 1 -1.00 -23.41 -23.08
C MET A 1 -0.47 -22.43 -22.06
N ARG A 2 -1.24 -21.40 -21.68
CA ARG A 2 -0.76 -20.31 -20.81
C ARG A 2 -0.36 -20.89 -19.44
N ALA A 3 0.76 -20.45 -18.87
CA ALA A 3 1.43 -21.13 -17.75
C ALA A 3 1.31 -20.39 -16.39
N PHE A 4 0.48 -19.36 -16.30
CA PHE A 4 0.29 -18.61 -15.04
C PHE A 4 -0.66 -19.34 -14.08
N PRO A 5 -0.36 -19.36 -12.76
CA PRO A 5 -1.24 -19.96 -11.78
C PRO A 5 -2.49 -19.09 -11.56
N PRO A 6 -3.67 -19.69 -11.30
CA PRO A 6 -4.91 -18.94 -11.09
C PRO A 6 -4.84 -18.05 -9.85
N GLN A 7 -4.08 -18.47 -8.84
CA GLN A 7 -3.82 -17.76 -7.59
C GLN A 7 -2.35 -17.98 -7.19
N TYR A 8 -1.81 -17.09 -6.36
CA TYR A 8 -0.41 -17.07 -5.96
C TYR A 8 -0.25 -16.71 -4.49
N GLN A 9 0.62 -17.43 -3.78
CA GLN A 9 1.01 -17.10 -2.40
C GLN A 9 2.49 -16.73 -2.38
N LEU A 10 2.76 -15.45 -2.11
CA LEU A 10 4.14 -14.96 -2.00
C LEU A 10 4.88 -15.67 -0.87
N GLN A 11 5.98 -16.31 -1.24
CA GLN A 11 6.92 -16.97 -0.33
C GLN A 11 8.05 -16.00 0.05
N GLU A 12 8.82 -16.32 1.09
CA GLU A 12 9.97 -15.51 1.54
C GLU A 12 11.08 -15.42 0.47
N ALA A 13 11.25 -16.49 -0.32
CA ALA A 13 12.19 -16.52 -1.44
C ALA A 13 11.69 -15.81 -2.71
N ASP A 14 10.46 -15.30 -2.70
CA ASP A 14 9.89 -14.58 -3.83
C ASP A 14 10.27 -13.10 -3.80
N VAL A 15 10.52 -12.56 -4.99
CA VAL A 15 10.69 -11.13 -5.24
C VAL A 15 9.60 -10.69 -6.20
N LEU A 16 8.70 -9.82 -5.74
CA LEU A 16 7.70 -9.21 -6.61
C LEU A 16 8.35 -8.06 -7.39
N TYR A 17 8.24 -8.12 -8.72
CA TYR A 17 8.83 -7.14 -9.62
C TYR A 17 7.75 -6.43 -10.42
N PHE A 18 7.58 -5.14 -10.14
CA PHE A 18 6.75 -4.23 -10.93
C PHE A 18 7.64 -3.38 -11.87
N SER A 19 7.85 -3.88 -13.08
CA SER A 19 8.52 -3.15 -14.16
C SER A 19 7.59 -2.06 -14.72
N HIS A 20 7.56 -0.91 -14.04
CA HIS A 20 6.64 0.18 -14.35
C HIS A 20 6.91 0.77 -15.73
N ILE A 21 5.94 0.58 -16.63
CA ILE A 21 5.86 1.24 -17.93
C ILE A 21 5.36 2.68 -17.74
N PRO A 22 6.09 3.71 -18.17
CA PRO A 22 5.62 5.08 -18.05
C PRO A 22 4.20 5.29 -18.59
N LYS A 23 3.41 6.06 -17.83
CA LYS A 23 2.04 6.49 -18.17
C LYS A 23 0.97 5.39 -18.11
N THR A 24 1.20 4.32 -17.36
CA THR A 24 0.22 3.24 -17.09
C THR A 24 -0.29 3.24 -15.64
N ALA A 25 -0.47 4.44 -15.05
CA ALA A 25 -0.80 4.65 -13.63
C ALA A 25 0.15 4.00 -12.60
N GLY A 26 1.41 3.75 -12.97
CA GLY A 26 2.32 3.06 -12.07
C GLY A 26 2.73 3.84 -10.82
N MET A 27 2.47 5.14 -10.71
CA MET A 27 2.61 5.85 -9.43
C MET A 27 1.54 5.41 -8.43
N THR A 28 0.28 5.32 -8.87
CA THR A 28 -0.80 4.76 -8.05
C THR A 28 -0.53 3.29 -7.73
N PHE A 29 -0.25 2.48 -8.75
CA PHE A 29 -0.03 1.04 -8.55
C PHE A 29 1.17 0.73 -7.65
N ARG A 30 2.24 1.54 -7.75
CA ARG A 30 3.38 1.49 -6.83
C ARG A 30 2.92 1.56 -5.37
N THR A 31 2.13 2.57 -5.00
CA THR A 31 1.74 2.74 -3.58
C THR A 31 0.82 1.62 -3.11
N ILE A 32 0.04 1.04 -4.03
CA ILE A 32 -0.80 -0.13 -3.75
C ILE A 32 0.06 -1.37 -3.45
N VAL A 33 1.06 -1.68 -4.29
CA VAL A 33 1.90 -2.88 -4.04
C VAL A 33 2.81 -2.68 -2.82
N GLU A 34 3.29 -1.46 -2.56
CA GLU A 34 4.09 -1.14 -1.36
C GLU A 34 3.35 -1.42 -0.05
N ASP A 35 2.01 -1.33 -0.04
CA ASP A 35 1.20 -1.62 1.13
C ASP A 35 1.28 -3.09 1.57
N HIS A 36 1.71 -3.99 0.68
CA HIS A 36 1.74 -5.43 0.95
C HIS A 36 3.12 -5.93 1.40
N PHE A 37 4.07 -5.03 1.62
CA PHE A 37 5.44 -5.36 2.04
C PHE A 37 5.85 -4.55 3.27
N HIS A 38 6.70 -5.17 4.10
CA HIS A 38 7.38 -4.45 5.15
C HIS A 38 8.28 -3.38 4.53
N CYS A 39 8.37 -2.18 5.12
CA CYS A 39 9.06 -1.07 4.47
C CYS A 39 10.55 -1.35 4.21
N HIS A 40 11.19 -2.15 5.06
CA HIS A 40 12.58 -2.61 4.85
C HIS A 40 12.73 -3.69 3.77
N GLU A 41 11.65 -4.34 3.33
CA GLU A 41 11.67 -5.29 2.20
C GLU A 41 11.51 -4.59 0.84
N ILE A 42 11.29 -3.26 0.84
CA ILE A 42 11.07 -2.49 -0.38
C ILE A 42 12.39 -1.87 -0.82
N CYS A 43 12.81 -2.17 -2.05
CA CYS A 43 13.97 -1.52 -2.63
C CYS A 43 13.71 -0.01 -2.77
N PRO A 44 14.55 0.86 -2.20
CA PRO A 44 14.34 2.31 -2.24
C PRO A 44 14.54 2.88 -3.65
N ALA A 45 15.33 2.19 -4.48
CA ALA A 45 15.62 2.61 -5.85
C ALA A 45 14.41 2.44 -6.77
N THR A 46 14.16 3.46 -7.59
CA THR A 46 13.00 3.53 -8.49
C THR A 46 13.38 3.76 -9.95
N LEU A 47 14.68 3.96 -10.19
CA LEU A 47 15.34 4.21 -11.47
C LEU A 47 16.57 3.32 -11.56
N ASP A 48 16.98 2.98 -12.79
CA ASP A 48 18.14 2.11 -13.05
C ASP A 48 19.42 2.62 -12.34
N GLU A 49 19.69 3.94 -12.41
CA GLU A 49 20.87 4.59 -11.84
C GLU A 49 20.94 4.48 -10.31
N HIS A 50 19.79 4.51 -9.63
CA HIS A 50 19.70 4.34 -8.18
C HIS A 50 19.91 2.88 -7.77
N ILE A 51 19.59 1.91 -8.64
CA ILE A 51 19.92 0.51 -8.34
C ILE A 51 21.42 0.30 -8.46
N ALA A 52 22.04 0.86 -9.49
CA ALA A 52 23.48 0.74 -9.72
C ALA A 52 24.33 1.31 -8.57
N SER A 53 23.79 2.24 -7.77
CA SER A 53 24.48 2.80 -6.60
C SER A 53 24.29 1.99 -5.31
N ILE A 54 23.40 0.99 -5.29
CA ILE A 54 23.19 0.14 -4.12
C ILE A 54 24.13 -1.08 -4.21
N PRO A 55 24.90 -1.41 -3.15
CA PRO A 55 25.73 -2.59 -3.13
C PRO A 55 24.92 -3.89 -3.42
N PRO A 56 25.41 -4.80 -4.27
CA PRO A 56 24.67 -6.03 -4.62
C PRO A 56 24.23 -6.87 -3.43
N GLU A 57 25.03 -6.93 -2.36
CA GLU A 57 24.68 -7.65 -1.14
C GLU A 57 23.44 -7.06 -0.44
N GLN A 58 23.28 -5.74 -0.50
CA GLN A 58 22.12 -5.05 0.06
C GLN A 58 20.86 -5.29 -0.78
N LEU A 59 20.99 -5.48 -2.10
CA LEU A 59 19.85 -5.74 -2.99
C LEU A 59 19.14 -7.06 -2.66
N LYS A 60 19.87 -8.05 -2.13
CA LYS A 60 19.33 -9.39 -1.81
C LYS A 60 18.30 -9.39 -0.68
N GLN A 61 18.29 -8.36 0.17
CA GLN A 61 17.34 -8.25 1.28
C GLN A 61 15.94 -7.82 0.85
N TYR A 62 15.83 -7.18 -0.33
CA TYR A 62 14.56 -6.64 -0.80
C TYR A 62 13.71 -7.71 -1.48
N ARG A 63 12.40 -7.65 -1.24
CA ARG A 63 11.38 -8.51 -1.85
C ARG A 63 10.44 -7.77 -2.78
N LEU A 64 10.49 -6.44 -2.80
CA LEU A 64 9.76 -5.61 -3.76
C LEU A 64 10.72 -4.71 -4.55
N PHE A 65 10.71 -4.89 -5.87
CA PHE A 65 11.37 -3.99 -6.82
C PHE A 65 10.31 -3.34 -7.70
N ARG A 66 10.34 -2.02 -7.81
CA ARG A 66 9.29 -1.30 -8.54
C ARG A 66 9.72 0.08 -9.01
N GLY A 67 9.47 0.37 -10.29
CA GLY A 67 9.87 1.64 -10.91
C GLY A 67 10.30 1.46 -12.35
N HIS A 68 11.00 2.45 -12.89
CA HIS A 68 11.53 2.42 -14.26
C HIS A 68 12.85 1.65 -14.31
N LEU A 69 12.76 0.35 -14.05
CA LEU A 69 13.90 -0.56 -13.86
C LEU A 69 14.17 -1.45 -15.09
N GLY A 70 13.58 -1.15 -16.24
CA GLY A 70 13.71 -1.98 -17.45
C GLY A 70 15.08 -1.92 -18.12
N PHE A 71 16.12 -1.37 -17.49
CA PHE A 71 17.51 -1.46 -17.96
C PHE A 71 18.47 -2.05 -16.91
N ILE A 72 17.94 -2.81 -15.96
CA ILE A 72 18.74 -3.70 -15.09
C ILE A 72 18.40 -5.18 -15.33
N ASP A 73 19.41 -6.04 -15.20
CA ASP A 73 19.24 -7.50 -15.23
C ASP A 73 18.93 -7.99 -13.80
N LEU A 74 17.69 -7.78 -13.37
CA LEU A 74 17.25 -8.09 -12.00
C LEU A 74 17.53 -9.56 -11.59
N PRO A 75 17.29 -10.60 -12.43
CA PRO A 75 17.66 -11.97 -12.09
C PRO A 75 19.11 -12.15 -11.63
N LYS A 76 20.06 -11.42 -12.23
CA LYS A 76 21.47 -11.46 -11.82
C LYS A 76 21.74 -10.72 -10.50
N LEU A 77 20.93 -9.72 -10.17
CA LEU A 77 21.09 -8.92 -8.94
C LEU A 77 20.53 -9.61 -7.70
N VAL A 78 19.55 -10.51 -7.86
CA VAL A 78 18.94 -11.27 -6.77
C VAL A 78 19.01 -12.79 -7.03
N PRO A 79 20.22 -13.37 -7.14
CA PRO A 79 20.39 -14.78 -7.49
C PRO A 79 19.70 -15.71 -6.46
N GLY A 80 19.06 -16.76 -6.95
CA GLY A 80 18.36 -17.75 -6.12
C GLY A 80 16.96 -17.32 -5.65
N LYS A 81 16.54 -16.08 -5.94
CA LYS A 81 15.16 -15.63 -5.71
C LYS A 81 14.28 -15.94 -6.91
N ARG A 82 12.99 -16.22 -6.65
CA ARG A 82 11.99 -16.40 -7.71
C ARG A 82 11.33 -15.07 -8.03
N LEU A 83 11.42 -14.62 -9.27
CA LEU A 83 10.82 -13.35 -9.70
C LEU A 83 9.34 -13.51 -10.05
N ILE A 84 8.50 -12.71 -9.40
CA ILE A 84 7.05 -12.67 -9.58
C ILE A 84 6.70 -11.36 -10.28
N ASN A 85 6.58 -11.44 -11.60
CA ASN A 85 6.39 -10.28 -12.46
C ASN A 85 4.93 -9.82 -12.46
N VAL A 86 4.74 -8.53 -12.24
CA VAL A 86 3.44 -7.86 -12.33
C VAL A 86 3.57 -6.61 -13.19
N ASN A 87 2.55 -6.28 -13.98
CA ASN A 87 2.55 -5.04 -14.76
C ASN A 87 1.13 -4.52 -15.04
N ILE A 88 1.04 -3.27 -15.51
CA ILE A 88 -0.18 -2.68 -16.06
C ILE A 88 0.17 -2.09 -17.42
N LEU A 89 -0.61 -2.50 -18.43
CA LEU A 89 -0.56 -1.97 -19.77
C LEU A 89 -1.67 -0.94 -19.96
N ARG A 90 -1.53 -0.14 -21.01
CA ARG A 90 -2.49 0.89 -21.41
C ARG A 90 -2.68 0.85 -22.91
N GLU A 91 -3.83 1.29 -23.40
CA GLU A 91 -4.03 1.50 -24.84
C GLU A 91 -2.88 2.39 -25.40
N PRO A 92 -2.17 1.94 -26.45
CA PRO A 92 -0.93 2.59 -26.89
C PRO A 92 -1.07 4.05 -27.34
N VAL A 93 -2.15 4.43 -28.04
CA VAL A 93 -2.39 5.82 -28.48
C VAL A 93 -2.61 6.72 -27.26
N ALA A 94 -3.48 6.34 -26.34
CA ALA A 94 -3.77 7.02 -25.09
C ALA A 94 -2.51 7.16 -24.22
N ARG A 95 -1.61 6.17 -24.25
CA ARG A 95 -0.30 6.25 -23.58
C ARG A 95 0.58 7.35 -24.19
N VAL A 96 0.69 7.41 -25.53
CA VAL A 96 1.48 8.43 -26.23
C VAL A 96 0.94 9.83 -25.95
N ILE A 97 -0.38 10.04 -26.05
CA ILE A 97 -1.05 11.30 -25.70
C ILE A 97 -0.71 11.70 -24.26
N SER A 98 -0.85 10.77 -23.33
CA SER A 98 -0.59 11.02 -21.91
C SER A 98 0.88 11.35 -21.62
N HIS A 99 1.81 10.82 -22.42
CA HIS A 99 3.23 11.13 -22.33
C HIS A 99 3.50 12.54 -22.81
N TYR A 100 3.01 12.89 -24.00
CA TYR A 100 3.11 14.22 -24.58
C TYR A 100 2.56 15.30 -23.63
N ASP A 101 1.32 15.13 -23.16
CA ASP A 101 0.68 16.08 -22.25
C ASP A 101 1.44 16.20 -20.91
N TYR A 102 2.02 15.10 -20.43
CA TYR A 102 2.83 15.12 -19.21
C TYR A 102 4.08 15.97 -19.36
N ILE A 103 4.84 15.77 -20.44
CA ILE A 103 6.05 16.57 -20.66
C ILE A 103 5.68 18.04 -20.75
N ARG A 104 4.66 18.40 -21.54
CA ARG A 104 4.23 19.80 -21.74
C ARG A 104 3.70 20.50 -20.49
N ARG A 105 3.31 19.77 -19.46
CA ARG A 105 2.86 20.35 -18.18
C ARG A 105 3.91 20.26 -17.07
N THR A 106 5.10 19.76 -17.35
CA THR A 106 6.17 19.56 -16.37
C THR A 106 7.41 20.31 -16.84
N PRO A 107 7.54 21.62 -16.51
CA PRO A 107 8.68 22.45 -16.88
C PRO A 107 10.04 21.92 -16.42
N THR A 108 10.06 21.07 -15.40
CA THR A 108 11.26 20.41 -14.89
C THR A 108 11.65 19.14 -15.64
N ASP A 109 10.81 18.65 -16.56
CA ASP A 109 11.18 17.52 -17.42
C ASP A 109 12.28 17.97 -18.39
N PRO A 110 13.42 17.25 -18.51
CA PRO A 110 14.52 17.64 -19.39
C PRO A 110 14.14 17.83 -20.85
N ARG A 111 13.00 17.27 -21.28
CA ARG A 111 12.51 17.35 -22.66
C ARG A 111 11.50 18.49 -22.86
N TYR A 112 11.11 19.21 -21.81
CA TYR A 112 10.09 20.25 -21.84
C TYR A 112 10.30 21.25 -22.97
N ASP A 113 11.49 21.87 -23.04
CA ASP A 113 11.76 22.91 -24.04
C ASP A 113 11.69 22.40 -25.48
N SER A 114 12.02 21.14 -25.72
CA SER A 114 11.94 20.53 -27.05
C SER A 114 10.52 20.13 -27.48
N ILE A 115 9.57 20.05 -26.54
CA ILE A 115 8.23 19.48 -26.77
C ILE A 115 7.09 20.49 -26.49
N LYS A 116 7.31 21.52 -25.66
CA LYS A 116 6.26 22.46 -25.22
C LYS A 116 5.49 23.13 -26.37
N ASP A 117 6.19 23.42 -27.47
CA ASP A 117 5.69 24.19 -28.62
C ASP A 117 5.42 23.34 -29.88
N ILE A 118 5.68 22.03 -29.85
CA ILE A 118 5.45 21.15 -31.02
C ILE A 118 4.07 20.50 -30.96
N SER A 119 3.51 20.13 -32.10
CA SER A 119 2.23 19.42 -32.16
C SER A 119 2.34 17.97 -31.65
N LEU A 120 1.22 17.33 -31.31
CA LEU A 120 1.21 15.91 -30.95
C LEU A 120 1.67 15.01 -32.11
N GLU A 121 1.34 15.41 -33.35
CA GLU A 121 1.76 14.70 -34.56
C GLU A 121 3.29 14.76 -34.73
N GLU A 122 3.87 15.96 -34.67
CA GLU A 122 5.33 16.15 -34.71
C GLU A 122 6.04 15.43 -33.56
N PHE A 123 5.42 15.37 -32.38
CA PHE A 123 5.95 14.58 -31.26
C PHE A 123 5.94 13.07 -31.57
N ALA A 124 4.86 12.57 -32.17
CA ALA A 124 4.73 11.16 -32.53
C ALA A 124 5.75 10.75 -33.61
N GLU A 125 5.96 11.60 -34.63
CA GLU A 125 6.98 11.38 -35.68
C GLU A 125 8.41 11.27 -35.12
N LYS A 126 8.69 11.99 -34.02
CA LYS A 126 10.00 11.99 -33.35
C LYS A 126 10.21 10.81 -32.39
N LEU A 127 9.25 9.88 -32.27
CA LEU A 127 9.42 8.69 -31.42
C LEU A 127 10.50 7.76 -32.01
N THR A 128 11.67 7.73 -31.37
CA THR A 128 12.78 6.84 -31.74
C THR A 128 12.73 5.52 -30.97
N LEU A 129 13.53 4.52 -31.36
CA LEU A 129 13.75 3.33 -30.54
C LEU A 129 14.53 3.71 -29.26
N GLY A 130 14.10 3.25 -28.08
CA GLY A 130 14.83 3.54 -26.83
C GLY A 130 13.97 3.61 -25.55
N LYS A 131 14.50 4.24 -24.49
CA LYS A 131 13.92 4.27 -23.13
C LYS A 131 12.47 4.79 -23.05
N PHE A 132 12.05 5.62 -24.01
CA PHE A 132 10.77 6.34 -24.02
C PHE A 132 10.09 6.34 -25.40
N GLY A 133 10.41 5.33 -26.21
CA GLY A 133 10.31 5.37 -27.67
C GLY A 133 9.14 4.66 -28.34
N LYS A 134 9.29 4.42 -29.65
CA LYS A 134 8.43 3.58 -30.50
C LYS A 134 8.20 2.20 -29.84
N ASN A 135 6.97 1.70 -29.86
CA ASN A 135 6.61 0.37 -29.30
C ASN A 135 7.12 0.10 -27.86
N MET A 136 7.13 1.12 -27.00
CA MET A 136 7.76 1.06 -25.69
C MET A 136 7.24 -0.09 -24.81
N GLN A 137 5.93 -0.38 -24.83
CA GLN A 137 5.38 -1.43 -23.96
C GLN A 137 5.95 -2.80 -24.32
N THR A 138 6.05 -3.08 -25.62
CA THR A 138 6.60 -4.33 -26.16
C THR A 138 8.04 -4.55 -25.72
N TYR A 139 8.91 -3.57 -25.94
CA TYR A 139 10.31 -3.68 -25.52
C TYR A 139 10.45 -3.79 -24.00
N ARG A 140 9.62 -3.09 -23.21
CA ARG A 140 9.71 -3.15 -21.74
C ARG A 140 9.26 -4.50 -21.18
N VAL A 141 8.22 -5.09 -21.77
CA VAL A 141 7.73 -6.41 -21.36
C VAL A 141 8.71 -7.50 -21.78
N ALA A 142 9.21 -7.47 -23.02
CA ALA A 142 10.22 -8.43 -23.50
C ALA A 142 11.49 -8.44 -22.64
N LYS A 143 11.94 -7.26 -22.16
CA LYS A 143 13.11 -7.14 -21.30
C LYS A 143 13.02 -7.86 -19.95
N VAL A 144 11.81 -8.20 -19.52
CA VAL A 144 11.61 -8.98 -18.29
C VAL A 144 12.06 -10.43 -18.49
N ALA A 145 11.89 -10.99 -19.69
CA ALA A 145 12.36 -12.33 -20.03
C ALA A 145 13.81 -12.32 -20.55
N GLN A 146 14.18 -11.35 -21.39
CA GLN A 146 15.53 -11.24 -21.94
C GLN A 146 16.03 -9.80 -21.90
N PHE A 147 17.04 -9.54 -21.07
CA PHE A 147 17.57 -8.20 -20.87
C PHE A 147 18.11 -7.53 -22.14
N ASN A 148 18.92 -8.26 -22.92
CA ASN A 148 19.52 -7.78 -24.15
C ASN A 148 18.64 -8.19 -25.35
N LEU A 149 18.10 -7.21 -26.07
CA LEU A 149 17.24 -7.41 -27.23
C LEU A 149 17.92 -7.02 -28.56
N ASN A 150 19.21 -6.67 -28.55
CA ASN A 150 19.91 -6.11 -29.72
C ASN A 150 19.92 -7.05 -30.93
N ASP A 151 19.84 -8.36 -30.68
CA ASP A 151 19.91 -9.39 -31.71
C ASP A 151 18.52 -9.84 -32.20
N LEU A 152 17.44 -9.22 -31.73
CA LEU A 152 16.06 -9.59 -32.07
C LEU A 152 15.43 -8.59 -33.05
N SER A 153 14.70 -9.12 -34.03
CA SER A 153 13.81 -8.32 -34.86
C SER A 153 12.66 -7.72 -34.02
N PRO A 154 11.97 -6.69 -34.54
CA PRO A 154 10.76 -6.17 -33.90
C PRO A 154 9.68 -7.24 -33.67
N GLU A 155 9.50 -8.17 -34.61
CA GLU A 155 8.55 -9.29 -34.53
C GLU A 155 8.99 -10.32 -33.50
N GLU A 156 10.27 -10.69 -33.47
CA GLU A 156 10.82 -11.58 -32.44
C GLU A 156 10.69 -10.97 -31.04
N THR A 157 10.88 -9.66 -30.93
CA THR A 157 10.68 -8.92 -29.68
C THR A 157 9.22 -8.96 -29.24
N LEU A 158 8.27 -8.83 -30.17
CA LEU A 158 6.84 -8.94 -29.87
C LEU A 158 6.47 -10.34 -29.37
N GLU A 159 6.97 -11.39 -30.03
CA GLU A 159 6.70 -12.76 -29.60
C GLU A 159 7.31 -13.05 -28.22
N LEU A 160 8.52 -12.57 -27.95
CA LEU A 160 9.11 -12.64 -26.61
C LEU A 160 8.27 -11.87 -25.56
N ALA A 161 7.72 -10.71 -25.91
CA ALA A 161 6.85 -9.95 -25.02
C ALA A 161 5.56 -10.72 -24.69
N LYS A 162 4.93 -11.38 -25.68
CA LYS A 162 3.76 -12.24 -25.44
C LYS A 162 4.09 -13.43 -24.54
N GLN A 163 5.21 -14.11 -24.81
CA GLN A 163 5.70 -15.21 -23.96
C GLN A 163 5.97 -14.74 -22.53
N SER A 164 6.46 -13.51 -22.36
CA SER A 164 6.66 -12.91 -21.05
C SER A 164 5.33 -12.71 -20.33
N LEU A 165 4.32 -12.14 -21.00
CA LEU A 165 2.97 -11.97 -20.41
C LEU A 165 2.34 -13.31 -19.98
N ASP A 166 2.58 -14.38 -20.73
CA ASP A 166 2.11 -15.73 -20.39
C ASP A 166 2.73 -16.31 -19.10
N GLN A 167 3.80 -15.69 -18.61
CA GLN A 167 4.49 -16.06 -17.36
C GLN A 167 4.25 -15.07 -16.22
N PHE A 168 3.67 -13.90 -16.50
CA PHE A 168 3.44 -12.90 -15.46
C PHE A 168 2.38 -13.41 -14.48
N ALA A 169 2.64 -13.20 -13.18
CA ALA A 169 1.63 -13.47 -12.17
C ALA A 169 0.40 -12.57 -12.40
N PHE A 170 0.62 -11.33 -12.84
CA PHE A 170 -0.44 -10.36 -13.12
C PHE A 170 -0.08 -9.41 -14.27
N ALA A 171 -1.05 -9.18 -15.17
CA ALA A 171 -1.01 -8.12 -16.18
C ALA A 171 -2.38 -7.41 -16.16
N GLY A 172 -2.40 -6.16 -15.69
CA GLY A 172 -3.60 -5.33 -15.63
C GLY A 172 -3.77 -4.44 -16.87
N ILE A 173 -4.99 -3.94 -17.04
CA ILE A 173 -5.38 -3.01 -18.11
C ILE A 173 -5.82 -1.69 -17.47
N LEU A 174 -5.16 -0.59 -17.82
CA LEU A 174 -5.44 0.71 -17.21
C LEU A 174 -6.89 1.17 -17.44
N GLU A 175 -7.43 0.90 -18.61
CA GLU A 175 -8.79 1.25 -19.00
C GLU A 175 -9.84 0.52 -18.13
N LYS A 176 -9.44 -0.62 -17.53
CA LYS A 176 -10.21 -1.41 -16.57
C LYS A 176 -9.51 -1.44 -15.20
N PHE A 177 -8.97 -0.30 -14.74
CA PHE A 177 -8.08 -0.28 -13.57
C PHE A 177 -8.70 -0.83 -12.28
N GLN A 178 -9.97 -0.52 -11.98
CA GLN A 178 -10.63 -1.07 -10.79
C GLN A 178 -10.75 -2.60 -10.87
N ASP A 179 -11.14 -3.14 -12.02
CA ASP A 179 -11.21 -4.58 -12.25
C ASP A 179 -9.82 -5.24 -12.22
N SER A 180 -8.81 -4.52 -12.70
CA SER A 180 -7.40 -4.94 -12.59
C SER A 180 -6.95 -5.06 -11.14
N LEU A 181 -7.36 -4.13 -10.27
CA LEU A 181 -7.07 -4.22 -8.83
C LEU A 181 -7.82 -5.37 -8.16
N PHE A 182 -9.06 -5.65 -8.57
CA PHE A 182 -9.80 -6.82 -8.09
C PHE A 182 -9.15 -8.14 -8.49
N LEU A 183 -8.70 -8.25 -9.74
CA LEU A 183 -7.97 -9.42 -10.21
C LEU A 183 -6.65 -9.60 -9.44
N LEU A 184 -5.93 -8.51 -9.18
CA LEU A 184 -4.72 -8.53 -8.34
C LEU A 184 -5.02 -9.04 -6.93
N SER A 185 -6.08 -8.52 -6.27
CA SER A 185 -6.51 -8.96 -4.95
C SER A 185 -6.84 -10.45 -4.93
N TYR A 186 -7.57 -10.95 -5.94
CA TYR A 186 -7.90 -12.36 -6.05
C TYR A 186 -6.66 -13.24 -6.20
N ILE A 187 -5.76 -12.88 -7.12
CA ILE A 187 -4.54 -13.65 -7.40
C ILE A 187 -3.72 -13.79 -6.14
N PHE A 188 -3.44 -12.70 -5.42
CA PHE A 188 -2.56 -12.73 -4.25
C PHE A 188 -3.27 -13.04 -2.92
N GLY A 189 -4.61 -13.18 -2.92
CA GLY A 189 -5.41 -13.35 -1.71
C GLY A 189 -5.43 -12.11 -0.81
N TRP A 190 -5.20 -10.93 -1.38
CA TRP A 190 -5.24 -9.66 -0.66
C TRP A 190 -6.68 -9.18 -0.49
N LYS A 191 -6.91 -8.27 0.47
CA LYS A 191 -8.20 -7.58 0.60
C LYS A 191 -8.55 -6.86 -0.72
N PRO A 192 -9.84 -6.66 -1.04
CA PRO A 192 -10.22 -5.94 -2.25
C PRO A 192 -9.64 -4.53 -2.24
N ILE A 193 -8.83 -4.23 -3.26
CA ILE A 193 -8.21 -2.92 -3.42
C ILE A 193 -9.17 -2.02 -4.20
N LEU A 194 -9.59 -0.92 -3.57
CA LEU A 194 -10.41 0.11 -4.20
C LEU A 194 -9.51 1.20 -4.79
N ASN A 195 -9.88 1.72 -5.97
CA ASN A 195 -9.20 2.81 -6.66
C ASN A 195 -9.50 4.17 -6.02
N THR A 196 -9.12 4.33 -4.75
CA THR A 196 -9.32 5.56 -3.97
C THR A 196 -8.16 6.53 -4.12
N ARG A 197 -6.95 6.03 -4.40
CA ARG A 197 -5.73 6.85 -4.60
C ARG A 197 -5.57 7.21 -6.08
N LYS A 198 -5.66 8.51 -6.42
CA LYS A 198 -5.42 9.01 -7.78
C LYS A 198 -4.15 9.85 -7.85
N GLU A 199 -3.00 9.18 -7.86
CA GLU A 199 -1.69 9.83 -7.96
C GLU A 199 -1.42 10.33 -9.39
N ASN A 200 -1.25 11.64 -9.56
CA ASN A 200 -0.90 12.27 -10.84
C ASN A 200 -1.87 12.02 -12.01
N ALA A 201 -3.15 11.77 -11.72
CA ALA A 201 -4.18 11.63 -12.75
C ALA A 201 -4.36 12.94 -13.53
N SER A 202 -4.47 12.84 -14.87
CA SER A 202 -4.81 14.03 -15.69
C SER A 202 -6.24 14.47 -15.39
N LYS A 203 -6.46 15.77 -15.18
CA LYS A 203 -7.79 16.33 -14.93
C LYS A 203 -8.71 16.28 -16.15
N LYS A 204 -8.14 16.29 -17.36
CA LYS A 204 -8.82 16.16 -18.65
C LYS A 204 -7.92 15.40 -19.63
N PRO A 205 -7.98 14.06 -19.69
CA PRO A 205 -7.24 13.32 -20.70
C PRO A 205 -7.82 13.66 -22.08
N LYS A 206 -6.98 14.11 -23.02
CA LYS A 206 -7.38 14.16 -24.43
C LYS A 206 -7.73 12.76 -24.90
N THR A 207 -8.79 12.64 -25.69
CA THR A 207 -9.27 11.34 -26.21
C THR A 207 -8.95 11.20 -27.69
N GLU A 208 -8.91 9.98 -28.20
CA GLU A 208 -8.72 9.72 -29.63
C GLU A 208 -9.76 10.45 -30.51
N ALA A 209 -10.99 10.60 -30.01
CA ALA A 209 -12.08 11.28 -30.71
C ALA A 209 -11.82 12.77 -30.97
N GLU A 210 -10.85 13.37 -30.29
CA GLU A 210 -10.47 14.78 -30.43
C GLU A 210 -9.30 14.98 -31.40
N LEU A 211 -8.74 13.90 -31.97
CA LEU A 211 -7.56 13.94 -32.83
C LEU A 211 -7.92 13.83 -34.32
N SER A 212 -7.09 14.43 -35.17
CA SER A 212 -7.21 14.26 -36.63
C SER A 212 -6.89 12.82 -37.03
N ALA A 213 -7.48 12.37 -38.14
CA ALA A 213 -7.20 11.04 -38.69
C ALA A 213 -5.70 10.85 -39.04
N GLN A 214 -5.04 11.93 -39.51
CA GLN A 214 -3.62 11.93 -39.82
C GLN A 214 -2.77 11.73 -38.57
N THR A 215 -3.01 12.50 -37.50
CA THR A 215 -2.28 12.35 -36.24
C THR A 215 -2.46 10.96 -35.64
N LEU A 216 -3.67 10.39 -35.69
CA LEU A 216 -3.93 9.02 -35.24
C LEU A 216 -3.17 7.98 -36.05
N ALA A 217 -3.09 8.14 -37.37
CA ALA A 217 -2.35 7.22 -38.25
C ALA A 217 -0.86 7.19 -37.89
N VAL A 218 -0.24 8.38 -37.71
CA VAL A 218 1.17 8.49 -37.30
C VAL A 218 1.42 7.80 -35.96
N ILE A 219 0.58 8.03 -34.94
CA ILE A 219 0.76 7.41 -33.63
C ILE A 219 0.64 5.88 -33.72
N ARG A 220 -0.34 5.37 -34.47
CA ARG A 220 -0.55 3.93 -34.67
C ARG A 220 0.62 3.27 -35.40
N GLU A 221 1.19 3.93 -36.40
CA GLU A 221 2.39 3.46 -37.09
C GLU A 221 3.60 3.35 -36.13
N GLN A 222 3.75 4.30 -35.20
CA GLN A 222 4.81 4.26 -34.19
C GLN A 222 4.50 3.34 -32.99
N THR A 223 3.32 2.74 -32.93
CA THR A 223 2.89 1.86 -31.83
C THR A 223 2.36 0.51 -32.29
N GLN A 224 2.62 0.12 -33.54
CA GLN A 224 2.03 -1.07 -34.16
C GLN A 224 2.24 -2.37 -33.35
N LEU A 225 3.41 -2.57 -32.74
CA LEU A 225 3.66 -3.76 -31.91
C LEU A 225 2.96 -3.64 -30.56
N ASP A 226 2.96 -2.44 -29.98
CA ASP A 226 2.24 -2.19 -28.72
C ASP A 226 0.73 -2.42 -28.89
N GLN A 227 0.17 -2.14 -30.07
CA GLN A 227 -1.24 -2.43 -30.39
C GLN A 227 -1.51 -3.93 -30.33
N VAL A 228 -0.67 -4.74 -30.99
CA VAL A 228 -0.81 -6.21 -30.97
C VAL A 228 -0.60 -6.77 -29.57
N LEU A 229 0.40 -6.29 -28.84
CA LEU A 229 0.66 -6.72 -27.47
C LEU A 229 -0.47 -6.34 -26.52
N TYR A 230 -1.02 -5.13 -26.65
CA TYR A 230 -2.10 -4.65 -25.81
C TYR A 230 -3.36 -5.49 -26.03
N GLN A 231 -3.73 -5.79 -27.27
CA GLN A 231 -4.84 -6.70 -27.55
C GLN A 231 -4.60 -8.08 -26.91
N TYR A 232 -3.40 -8.64 -27.04
CA TYR A 232 -3.04 -9.91 -26.41
C TYR A 232 -3.18 -9.86 -24.87
N ALA A 233 -2.75 -8.76 -24.25
CA ALA A 233 -2.91 -8.54 -22.81
C ALA A 233 -4.38 -8.42 -22.39
N GLN A 234 -5.23 -7.78 -23.21
CA GLN A 234 -6.66 -7.68 -22.96
C GLN A 234 -7.33 -9.07 -22.97
N GLU A 235 -6.99 -9.91 -23.93
CA GLU A 235 -7.50 -11.29 -24.00
C GLU A 235 -7.11 -12.09 -22.74
N ILE A 236 -5.85 -12.01 -22.31
CA ILE A 236 -5.41 -12.62 -21.04
C ILE A 236 -6.20 -12.07 -19.86
N PHE A 237 -6.37 -10.76 -19.78
CA PHE A 237 -7.06 -10.11 -18.68
C PHE A 237 -8.52 -10.53 -18.60
N ASP A 238 -9.25 -10.46 -19.73
CA ASP A 238 -10.68 -10.75 -19.78
C ASP A 238 -10.96 -12.23 -19.45
N ASP A 239 -10.14 -13.15 -19.95
CA ASP A 239 -10.23 -14.57 -19.60
C ASP A 239 -10.03 -14.81 -18.11
N ARG A 240 -8.98 -14.22 -17.52
CA ARG A 240 -8.66 -14.40 -16.10
C ARG A 240 -9.68 -13.73 -15.18
N PHE A 241 -10.19 -12.55 -15.57
CA PHE A 241 -11.22 -11.86 -14.82
C PHE A 241 -12.55 -12.64 -14.84
N ALA A 242 -12.92 -13.21 -15.99
CA ALA A 242 -14.09 -14.09 -16.08
C ALA A 242 -13.93 -15.34 -15.21
N GLN A 243 -12.77 -16.01 -15.25
CA GLN A 243 -12.46 -17.17 -14.41
C GLN A 243 -12.51 -16.84 -12.92
N MET A 244 -11.97 -15.69 -12.51
CA MET A 244 -12.07 -15.21 -11.14
C MET A 244 -13.53 -15.09 -10.69
N LYS A 245 -14.38 -14.42 -11.48
CA LYS A 245 -15.79 -14.22 -11.12
C LYS A 245 -16.54 -15.54 -10.98
N ILE A 246 -16.29 -16.50 -11.89
CA ILE A 246 -16.85 -17.85 -11.81
C ILE A 246 -16.40 -18.52 -10.51
N ALA A 247 -15.09 -18.55 -10.24
CA ALA A 247 -14.54 -19.21 -9.04
C ALA A 247 -15.04 -18.59 -7.73
N LEU A 248 -15.16 -17.25 -7.67
CA LEU A 248 -15.73 -16.55 -6.52
C LEU A 248 -17.21 -16.88 -6.35
N THR A 249 -17.97 -16.94 -7.45
CA THR A 249 -19.40 -17.25 -7.44
C THR A 249 -19.67 -18.68 -6.98
N GLU A 250 -18.95 -19.65 -7.54
CA GLU A 250 -19.06 -21.07 -7.19
C GLU A 250 -18.74 -21.32 -5.71
N ARG A 251 -17.79 -20.57 -5.15
CA ARG A 251 -17.33 -20.78 -3.78
C ARG A 251 -18.12 -20.01 -2.72
N TYR A 252 -18.56 -18.79 -3.02
CA TYR A 252 -19.08 -17.85 -2.01
C TYR A 252 -20.50 -17.35 -2.28
N GLY A 253 -21.15 -17.81 -3.36
CA GLY A 253 -22.49 -17.38 -3.80
C GLY A 253 -22.43 -16.30 -4.90
N SER A 254 -23.58 -15.95 -5.47
CA SER A 254 -23.63 -15.13 -6.69
C SER A 254 -23.42 -13.62 -6.47
N GLU A 255 -22.96 -12.95 -7.53
CA GLU A 255 -22.85 -11.48 -7.57
C GLU A 255 -24.19 -10.74 -7.47
N SER A 256 -25.30 -11.40 -7.84
CA SER A 256 -26.65 -10.82 -7.69
C SER A 256 -27.10 -10.75 -6.24
N GLU A 257 -26.51 -11.58 -5.37
CA GLU A 257 -26.78 -11.62 -3.93
C GLU A 257 -25.71 -10.85 -3.13
N ASN A 258 -24.49 -10.76 -3.64
CA ASN A 258 -23.35 -10.10 -2.99
C ASN A 258 -22.55 -9.28 -4.01
N SER A 259 -22.11 -8.06 -3.68
CA SER A 259 -21.19 -7.35 -4.60
C SER A 259 -19.88 -8.13 -4.80
N LEU A 260 -19.20 -7.93 -5.95
CA LEU A 260 -17.87 -8.53 -6.20
C LEU A 260 -16.87 -8.21 -5.07
N VAL A 261 -16.95 -7.01 -4.50
CA VAL A 261 -16.16 -6.61 -3.32
C VAL A 261 -16.43 -7.54 -2.13
N ALA A 262 -17.69 -7.87 -1.85
CA ALA A 262 -18.03 -8.78 -0.75
C ALA A 262 -17.54 -10.21 -0.99
N LEU A 263 -17.57 -10.69 -2.25
CA LEU A 263 -16.99 -12.00 -2.59
C LEU A 263 -15.46 -12.00 -2.41
N LEU A 264 -14.79 -10.91 -2.79
CA LEU A 264 -13.35 -10.75 -2.59
C LEU A 264 -12.96 -10.63 -1.11
N GLU A 265 -13.78 -9.98 -0.26
CA GLU A 265 -13.57 -9.98 1.19
C GLU A 265 -13.60 -11.40 1.77
N LYS A 266 -14.63 -12.20 1.40
CA LYS A 266 -14.72 -13.62 1.80
C LYS A 266 -13.51 -14.41 1.31
N HIS A 267 -13.08 -14.17 0.07
CA HIS A 267 -11.87 -14.79 -0.48
C HIS A 267 -10.62 -14.42 0.30
N ALA A 268 -10.41 -13.14 0.60
CA ALA A 268 -9.26 -12.67 1.36
C ALA A 268 -9.24 -13.25 2.79
N GLU A 269 -10.40 -13.45 3.43
CA GLU A 269 -10.53 -14.09 4.75
C GLU A 269 -10.21 -15.59 4.70
N HIS A 270 -10.71 -16.29 3.68
CA HIS A 270 -10.35 -17.70 3.45
C HIS A 270 -8.84 -17.85 3.22
N ARG A 271 -8.26 -17.04 2.33
CA ARG A 271 -6.83 -17.04 2.04
C ARG A 271 -5.98 -16.72 3.26
N TYR A 272 -6.45 -15.81 4.13
CA TYR A 272 -5.78 -15.52 5.39
C TYR A 272 -5.71 -16.75 6.32
N THR A 273 -6.80 -17.50 6.42
CA THR A 273 -6.87 -18.70 7.27
C THR A 273 -5.89 -19.77 6.80
N GLU A 274 -5.68 -19.90 5.49
CA GLU A 274 -4.68 -20.82 4.91
C GLU A 274 -3.23 -20.44 5.23
N LEU A 275 -2.95 -19.17 5.57
CA LEU A 275 -1.61 -18.74 5.99
C LEU A 275 -1.23 -19.25 7.38
N GLN A 276 -2.22 -19.67 8.19
CA GLN A 276 -2.01 -20.15 9.56
C GLN A 276 -1.17 -19.18 10.42
N ILE A 277 -1.42 -17.87 10.25
CA ILE A 277 -0.72 -16.84 11.03
C ILE A 277 -1.03 -17.05 12.52
N PRO A 278 0.00 -17.22 13.38
CA PRO A 278 -0.23 -17.41 14.80
C PRO A 278 -0.91 -16.17 15.42
N PRO A 279 -1.99 -16.35 16.20
CA PRO A 279 -2.57 -15.26 16.94
C PRO A 279 -1.59 -14.77 18.03
N ALA A 280 -1.52 -13.46 18.21
CA ALA A 280 -0.64 -12.80 19.15
C ALA A 280 -1.43 -12.25 20.35
N HIS A 281 -1.02 -12.63 21.56
CA HIS A 281 -1.52 -12.01 22.80
C HIS A 281 -0.97 -10.61 23.01
N THR A 282 0.26 -10.37 22.54
CA THR A 282 0.91 -9.06 22.51
C THR A 282 1.41 -8.77 21.10
N LEU A 283 1.04 -7.62 20.55
CA LEU A 283 1.41 -7.19 19.19
C LEU A 283 1.72 -5.70 19.18
N THR A 284 2.82 -5.32 18.55
CA THR A 284 3.07 -3.94 18.12
C THR A 284 3.05 -3.89 16.60
N TYR A 285 2.00 -3.30 16.05
CA TYR A 285 1.91 -2.97 14.63
C TYR A 285 2.48 -1.57 14.39
N GLN A 286 3.58 -1.51 13.64
CA GLN A 286 4.11 -0.26 13.11
C GLN A 286 3.65 -0.08 11.67
N PHE A 287 3.41 1.15 11.22
CA PHE A 287 2.98 1.41 9.84
C PHE A 287 4.06 1.16 8.76
N CYS A 288 5.22 0.64 9.17
CA CYS A 288 6.20 0.00 8.30
C CYS A 288 5.79 -1.42 7.87
N GLN A 289 4.99 -2.15 8.66
CA GLN A 289 4.52 -3.51 8.33
C GLN A 289 3.55 -3.52 7.13
N PRO A 290 3.31 -4.69 6.50
CA PRO A 290 2.25 -4.84 5.50
C PRO A 290 0.89 -4.41 6.05
N LEU A 291 0.21 -3.54 5.32
CA LEU A 291 -1.10 -3.01 5.66
C LEU A 291 -2.18 -3.94 5.12
N ARG A 292 -2.91 -4.59 6.03
CA ARG A 292 -4.13 -5.35 5.69
C ARG A 292 -5.37 -4.56 6.09
N GLY A 293 -5.72 -3.56 5.28
CA GLY A 293 -6.74 -2.58 5.64
C GLY A 293 -7.04 -1.57 4.53
N THR A 294 -8.06 -0.76 4.71
CA THR A 294 -8.51 0.25 3.73
C THR A 294 -8.62 1.63 4.38
N GLY A 295 -8.79 2.70 3.58
CA GLY A 295 -8.96 4.05 4.09
C GLY A 295 -7.67 4.73 4.58
N TRP A 296 -6.50 4.19 4.23
CA TRP A 296 -5.20 4.77 4.57
C TRP A 296 -4.54 5.44 3.35
N GLN A 297 -3.78 6.51 3.59
CA GLN A 297 -2.83 7.05 2.63
C GLN A 297 -1.56 6.20 2.57
N ARG A 298 -0.68 6.52 1.60
CA ARG A 298 0.67 5.95 1.51
C ARG A 298 1.46 6.23 2.80
N ARG A 299 2.45 5.36 3.09
CA ARG A 299 3.39 5.57 4.19
C ARG A 299 4.28 6.79 3.96
N GLU A 300 4.62 7.46 5.05
CA GLU A 300 5.49 8.63 5.10
C GLU A 300 6.56 8.44 6.17
N PHE A 301 7.72 9.07 5.91
CA PHE A 301 8.93 8.98 6.72
C PHE A 301 9.37 10.41 7.03
N PRO A 302 9.02 10.96 8.20
CA PRO A 302 9.47 12.29 8.58
C PRO A 302 10.98 12.28 8.91
N ASP A 303 11.49 11.12 9.33
CA ASP A 303 12.89 10.83 9.59
C ASP A 303 13.19 9.33 9.31
N ALA A 304 14.41 8.88 9.59
CA ALA A 304 14.85 7.53 9.31
C ALA A 304 14.22 6.43 10.20
N ASN A 305 13.68 6.79 11.36
CA ASN A 305 13.21 5.87 12.39
C ASN A 305 11.69 5.88 12.56
N THR A 306 11.02 6.93 12.09
CA THR A 306 9.57 7.08 12.21
C THR A 306 8.88 6.73 10.90
N VAL A 307 7.83 5.92 10.98
CA VAL A 307 6.93 5.65 9.85
C VAL A 307 5.52 5.92 10.29
N PHE A 308 4.76 6.67 9.50
CA PHE A 308 3.36 6.93 9.79
C PHE A 308 2.48 6.84 8.54
N ARG A 309 1.17 6.77 8.76
CA ARG A 309 0.15 6.92 7.72
C ARG A 309 -0.96 7.83 8.17
N TRP A 310 -1.37 8.72 7.28
CA TRP A 310 -2.65 9.40 7.41
C TRP A 310 -3.80 8.45 7.12
N THR A 311 -4.91 8.57 7.84
CA THR A 311 -6.20 8.15 7.29
C THR A 311 -6.49 9.01 6.05
N GLY A 312 -6.93 8.37 4.98
CA GLY A 312 -7.24 9.02 3.69
C GLY A 312 -8.73 9.07 3.38
N ASP A 313 -9.55 8.52 4.26
CA ASP A 313 -11.01 8.50 4.20
C ASP A 313 -11.56 8.70 5.62
N THR A 314 -12.86 8.96 5.72
CA THR A 314 -13.62 9.04 6.96
C THR A 314 -13.70 7.71 7.71
N VAL A 315 -13.45 6.60 7.02
CA VAL A 315 -13.37 5.25 7.58
C VAL A 315 -12.05 4.61 7.19
N ALA A 316 -11.22 4.27 8.17
CA ALA A 316 -9.98 3.51 7.98
C ALA A 316 -10.04 2.20 8.76
N THR A 317 -9.64 1.10 8.12
CA THR A 317 -9.72 -0.24 8.71
C THR A 317 -8.36 -0.92 8.76
N ILE A 318 -8.16 -1.81 9.73
CA ILE A 318 -6.97 -2.66 9.77
C ILE A 318 -7.31 -4.01 10.41
N ASP A 319 -6.79 -5.09 9.82
CA ASP A 319 -6.88 -6.46 10.33
C ASP A 319 -5.58 -6.80 11.07
N LEU A 320 -5.66 -7.19 12.34
CA LEU A 320 -4.50 -7.57 13.17
C LEU A 320 -4.63 -9.03 13.66
N PRO A 321 -3.55 -9.83 13.69
CA PRO A 321 -3.58 -11.23 14.15
C PRO A 321 -3.65 -11.34 15.68
N LEU A 322 -4.67 -10.80 16.34
CA LEU A 322 -4.76 -10.82 17.80
C LEU A 322 -5.39 -12.12 18.32
N ALA A 323 -4.95 -12.56 19.50
CA ALA A 323 -5.57 -13.67 20.21
C ALA A 323 -7.01 -13.35 20.63
N ILE A 324 -7.87 -14.37 20.60
CA ILE A 324 -9.32 -14.26 20.78
C ILE A 324 -9.83 -14.84 22.11
N ASP A 325 -8.91 -15.22 22.99
CA ASP A 325 -9.17 -15.97 24.22
C ASP A 325 -9.30 -15.09 25.45
N GLN A 326 -9.07 -13.78 25.35
CA GLN A 326 -9.17 -12.85 26.48
C GLN A 326 -9.41 -11.41 26.03
N ASP A 327 -9.73 -10.56 26.98
CA ASP A 327 -9.78 -9.12 26.76
C ASP A 327 -8.37 -8.59 26.53
N LEU A 328 -8.24 -7.67 25.58
CA LEU A 328 -6.98 -7.01 25.26
C LEU A 328 -7.10 -5.52 25.48
N GLN A 329 -6.07 -4.91 26.05
CA GLN A 329 -5.87 -3.47 25.96
C GLN A 329 -5.34 -3.15 24.57
N ILE A 330 -5.85 -2.08 23.95
CA ILE A 330 -5.31 -1.51 22.72
C ILE A 330 -4.85 -0.08 22.99
N GLU A 331 -3.70 0.27 22.43
CA GLU A 331 -3.16 1.61 22.41
C GLU A 331 -2.76 1.98 20.99
N PHE A 332 -2.88 3.25 20.62
CA PHE A 332 -2.38 3.74 19.34
C PHE A 332 -1.92 5.18 19.43
N CYS A 333 -0.92 5.51 18.62
CA CYS A 333 -0.26 6.81 18.64
C CYS A 333 -0.60 7.62 17.40
N ILE A 334 -1.17 8.81 17.63
CA ILE A 334 -1.44 9.84 16.63
C ILE A 334 -0.38 10.93 16.80
N ILE A 335 0.29 11.30 15.72
CA ILE A 335 1.36 12.31 15.75
C ILE A 335 1.01 13.60 15.00
N ASN A 336 -0.13 13.62 14.30
CA ASN A 336 -0.56 14.79 13.55
C ASN A 336 -2.05 14.75 13.22
N VAL A 337 -2.67 15.92 13.20
CA VAL A 337 -4.05 16.19 12.80
C VAL A 337 -4.12 17.64 12.29
N LEU A 338 -4.89 17.88 11.23
CA LEU A 338 -5.02 19.22 10.67
C LEU A 338 -5.98 20.13 11.46
N GLU A 339 -7.05 19.56 12.02
CA GLU A 339 -8.08 20.30 12.75
C GLU A 339 -8.55 19.50 13.97
N ALA A 340 -8.76 20.19 15.10
CA ALA A 340 -9.07 19.54 16.38
C ALA A 340 -10.41 18.77 16.38
N ASP A 341 -11.40 19.22 15.59
CA ASP A 341 -12.70 18.54 15.49
C ASP A 341 -12.59 17.13 14.90
N VAL A 342 -11.62 16.91 14.00
CA VAL A 342 -11.36 15.60 13.39
C VAL A 342 -10.92 14.60 14.47
N LEU A 343 -9.98 15.01 15.34
CA LEU A 343 -9.55 14.19 16.48
C LEU A 343 -10.70 13.95 17.47
N GLN A 344 -11.48 14.98 17.79
CA GLN A 344 -12.61 14.86 18.71
C GLN A 344 -13.71 13.93 18.20
N SER A 345 -13.83 13.79 16.88
CA SER A 345 -14.80 12.89 16.24
C SER A 345 -14.34 11.43 16.17
N LEU A 346 -13.09 11.14 16.55
CA LEU A 346 -12.51 9.81 16.43
C LEU A 346 -13.31 8.79 17.24
N THR A 347 -13.78 7.74 16.56
CA THR A 347 -14.34 6.56 17.19
C THR A 347 -13.61 5.31 16.72
N LEU A 348 -13.53 4.32 17.60
CA LEU A 348 -12.99 3.01 17.32
C LEU A 348 -14.10 1.96 17.48
N GLU A 349 -14.22 1.10 16.48
CA GLU A 349 -15.08 -0.08 16.51
C GLU A 349 -14.26 -1.34 16.24
N VAL A 350 -14.67 -2.45 16.85
CA VAL A 350 -14.06 -3.77 16.68
C VAL A 350 -15.10 -4.78 16.22
N GLY A 351 -14.70 -5.69 15.33
CA GLY A 351 -15.53 -6.78 14.81
C GLY A 351 -16.09 -6.51 13.41
N GLY A 352 -17.12 -7.26 13.03
CA GLY A 352 -17.80 -7.14 11.72
C GLY A 352 -17.05 -7.75 10.52
N MET A 353 -17.73 -7.81 9.37
CA MET A 353 -17.06 -7.91 8.07
C MET A 353 -16.78 -6.50 7.56
N ALA A 354 -15.68 -6.29 6.84
CA ALA A 354 -15.51 -5.08 6.06
C ALA A 354 -16.75 -4.90 5.14
N GLY A 355 -17.48 -3.79 5.33
CA GLY A 355 -18.71 -3.49 4.60
C GLY A 355 -20.03 -3.99 5.21
N SER A 356 -20.03 -4.67 6.37
CA SER A 356 -21.24 -5.01 7.12
C SER A 356 -21.25 -4.29 8.47
N SER A 357 -22.18 -3.33 8.64
CA SER A 357 -22.43 -2.69 9.94
C SER A 357 -23.06 -3.63 10.98
N ARG A 358 -23.42 -4.87 10.60
CA ARG A 358 -23.93 -5.86 11.54
C ARG A 358 -22.74 -6.38 12.36
N TYR A 359 -22.82 -6.24 13.68
CA TYR A 359 -21.86 -6.73 14.68
C TYR A 359 -20.55 -5.93 14.85
N LEU A 360 -20.59 -4.61 14.68
CA LEU A 360 -19.52 -3.73 15.16
C LEU A 360 -19.79 -3.33 16.61
N GLN A 361 -18.80 -3.52 17.49
CA GLN A 361 -18.86 -3.08 18.88
C GLN A 361 -17.98 -1.84 19.07
N GLY A 362 -18.55 -0.78 19.64
CA GLY A 362 -17.79 0.43 19.95
C GLY A 362 -16.79 0.21 21.08
N VAL A 363 -15.60 0.79 20.95
CA VAL A 363 -14.53 0.77 21.94
C VAL A 363 -14.45 2.15 22.58
N ALA A 364 -14.66 2.22 23.90
CA ALA A 364 -14.50 3.46 24.63
C ALA A 364 -13.01 3.83 24.67
N LEU A 365 -12.70 5.06 24.24
CA LEU A 365 -11.34 5.58 24.18
C LEU A 365 -11.06 6.54 25.35
N SER A 366 -9.85 6.47 25.88
CA SER A 366 -9.32 7.44 26.84
C SER A 366 -7.93 7.91 26.39
N VAL A 367 -7.58 9.16 26.70
CA VAL A 367 -6.26 9.70 26.41
C VAL A 367 -5.29 9.20 27.49
N LEU A 368 -4.28 8.44 27.08
CA LEU A 368 -3.20 7.99 27.95
C LEU A 368 -2.09 9.04 28.03
N TYR A 369 -1.81 9.72 26.91
CA TYR A 369 -0.77 10.74 26.80
C TYR A 369 -1.16 11.79 25.77
N SER A 370 -0.85 13.06 26.03
CA SER A 370 -1.00 14.15 25.07
C SER A 370 0.05 15.21 25.36
N PHE A 371 1.03 15.37 24.46
CA PHE A 371 2.04 16.42 24.55
C PHE A 371 2.45 16.86 23.15
N ASP A 372 2.53 18.17 22.96
CA ASP A 372 2.78 18.80 21.67
C ASP A 372 1.82 18.26 20.59
N THR A 373 2.35 17.51 19.61
CA THR A 373 1.58 16.92 18.50
C THR A 373 1.28 15.43 18.70
N THR A 374 1.84 14.80 19.73
CA THR A 374 1.71 13.36 19.98
C THR A 374 0.60 13.08 20.99
N ILE A 375 -0.35 12.24 20.58
CA ILE A 375 -1.48 11.79 21.38
C ILE A 375 -1.49 10.25 21.38
N ILE A 376 -1.50 9.64 22.56
CA ILE A 376 -1.69 8.21 22.74
C ILE A 376 -3.07 7.99 23.32
N LEU A 377 -3.88 7.24 22.60
CA LEU A 377 -5.23 6.83 23.01
C LEU A 377 -5.19 5.34 23.37
N GLN A 378 -6.02 4.97 24.33
CA GLN A 378 -6.19 3.58 24.75
C GLN A 378 -7.67 3.20 24.85
N GLY A 379 -7.95 1.92 24.70
CA GLY A 379 -9.26 1.32 24.94
C GLY A 379 -9.14 -0.17 25.24
N THR A 380 -10.26 -0.81 25.59
CA THR A 380 -10.30 -2.25 25.85
C THR A 380 -11.09 -2.95 24.74
N LEU A 381 -10.45 -3.92 24.10
CA LEU A 381 -11.07 -4.84 23.15
C LEU A 381 -11.66 -6.02 23.93
N PRO A 382 -13.00 -6.13 24.05
CA PRO A 382 -13.60 -7.23 24.77
C PRO A 382 -13.46 -8.52 23.97
N ARG A 383 -13.15 -9.63 24.66
CA ARG A 383 -13.05 -10.98 24.09
C ARG A 383 -14.25 -11.31 23.21
N SER A 384 -15.46 -10.88 23.60
CA SER A 384 -16.69 -11.13 22.85
C SER A 384 -16.69 -10.57 21.42
N ALA A 385 -15.89 -9.54 21.14
CA ALA A 385 -15.75 -8.96 19.80
C ALA A 385 -14.68 -9.65 18.95
N LEU A 386 -13.79 -10.43 19.57
CA LEU A 386 -12.66 -11.11 18.93
C LEU A 386 -13.14 -12.49 18.43
N THR A 387 -13.74 -12.54 17.24
CA THR A 387 -14.46 -13.74 16.76
C THR A 387 -13.86 -14.37 15.51
N LYS A 388 -12.93 -13.69 14.87
CA LYS A 388 -12.33 -14.06 13.58
C LYS A 388 -10.86 -14.48 13.77
N PRO A 389 -10.24 -15.14 12.77
CA PRO A 389 -8.80 -15.45 12.81
C PRO A 389 -7.91 -14.20 12.84
N PHE A 390 -8.48 -13.02 12.64
CA PHE A 390 -7.89 -11.71 12.85
C PHE A 390 -8.92 -10.78 13.49
N THR A 391 -8.45 -9.72 14.14
CA THR A 391 -9.27 -8.65 14.70
C THR A 391 -9.39 -7.53 13.67
N HIS A 392 -10.62 -7.25 13.25
CA HIS A 392 -10.94 -6.12 12.39
C HIS A 392 -11.17 -4.88 13.25
N LEU A 393 -10.34 -3.86 13.08
CA LEU A 393 -10.47 -2.56 13.72
C LEU A 393 -10.94 -1.54 12.69
N THR A 394 -11.92 -0.72 13.07
CA THR A 394 -12.46 0.36 12.24
C THR A 394 -12.34 1.68 12.98
N PHE A 395 -11.50 2.57 12.46
CA PHE A 395 -11.37 3.95 12.91
C PHE A 395 -12.28 4.83 12.06
N LYS A 396 -13.12 5.66 12.71
CA LYS A 396 -13.99 6.60 12.01
C LYS A 396 -13.74 8.03 12.47
N ILE A 397 -13.78 8.95 11.53
CA ILE A 397 -13.68 10.40 11.75
C ILE A 397 -14.77 11.11 10.94
N ASN A 398 -15.12 12.33 11.33
CA ASN A 398 -16.20 13.11 10.72
C ASN A 398 -15.88 13.60 9.29
N ARG A 399 -14.61 13.90 8.99
CA ARG A 399 -14.17 14.42 7.70
C ARG A 399 -12.66 14.22 7.49
N THR A 400 -12.25 14.33 6.24
CA THR A 400 -10.85 14.47 5.83
C THR A 400 -10.66 15.83 5.15
N LEU A 401 -9.44 16.36 5.21
CA LEU A 401 -9.09 17.70 4.72
C LEU A 401 -7.84 17.63 3.86
N SER A 402 -7.70 18.52 2.88
CA SER A 402 -6.43 18.67 2.16
C SER A 402 -5.60 19.78 2.80
N PRO A 403 -4.29 19.58 3.06
CA PRO A 403 -3.42 20.65 3.57
C PRO A 403 -3.49 21.92 2.73
N ARG A 404 -3.64 21.77 1.41
CA ARG A 404 -3.83 22.89 0.48
C ARG A 404 -5.10 23.70 0.70
N ASP A 405 -6.16 23.08 1.21
CA ASP A 405 -7.40 23.80 1.49
C ASP A 405 -7.24 24.76 2.69
N LEU A 406 -6.30 24.45 3.59
CA LEU A 406 -5.94 25.26 4.75
C LEU A 406 -4.85 26.30 4.41
N ASN A 407 -3.89 25.92 3.58
CA ASN A 407 -2.82 26.79 3.11
C ASN A 407 -2.64 26.63 1.59
N PRO A 408 -3.08 27.61 0.77
CA PRO A 408 -3.01 27.51 -0.70
C PRO A 408 -1.60 27.32 -1.28
N ASN A 409 -0.55 27.60 -0.51
CA ASN A 409 0.84 27.38 -0.89
C ASN A 409 1.30 25.93 -0.67
N GLU A 410 0.53 25.09 0.05
CA GLU A 410 0.85 23.68 0.22
C GLU A 410 0.67 22.92 -1.10
N PRO A 411 1.69 22.17 -1.56
CA PRO A 411 1.58 21.37 -2.75
C PRO A 411 0.75 20.09 -2.52
N ASP A 412 0.57 19.68 -1.26
CA ASP A 412 -0.18 18.47 -0.93
C ASP A 412 -1.68 18.67 -1.07
N THR A 413 -2.27 17.92 -2.01
CA THR A 413 -3.69 17.96 -2.36
C THR A 413 -4.45 16.72 -1.89
N ARG A 414 -3.77 15.82 -1.18
CA ARG A 414 -4.39 14.60 -0.66
C ARG A 414 -5.35 14.96 0.45
N SER A 415 -6.48 14.26 0.50
CA SER A 415 -7.38 14.34 1.64
C SER A 415 -6.83 13.45 2.77
N VAL A 416 -6.57 14.03 3.94
CA VAL A 416 -5.99 13.39 5.12
C VAL A 416 -6.83 13.66 6.36
N GLY A 417 -6.85 12.71 7.29
CA GLY A 417 -7.51 12.83 8.60
C GLY A 417 -6.50 12.86 9.75
N LEU A 418 -6.20 11.68 10.32
CA LEU A 418 -5.31 11.51 11.46
C LEU A 418 -4.06 10.73 11.07
N ALA A 419 -2.88 11.14 11.54
CA ALA A 419 -1.61 10.48 11.25
C ALA A 419 -1.22 9.49 12.36
N PHE A 420 -1.20 8.20 12.05
CA PHE A 420 -0.87 7.12 13.00
C PHE A 420 0.55 6.57 12.79
N THR A 421 1.28 6.32 13.88
CA THR A 421 2.62 5.69 13.85
C THR A 421 2.60 4.21 14.27
N SER A 422 1.78 3.88 15.26
CA SER A 422 1.69 2.52 15.80
C SER A 422 0.33 2.19 16.39
N ILE A 423 0.06 0.89 16.46
CA ILE A 423 -1.05 0.29 17.20
C ILE A 423 -0.45 -0.86 18.01
N THR A 424 -0.65 -0.87 19.32
CA THR A 424 -0.18 -1.92 20.22
C THR A 424 -1.38 -2.58 20.89
N ALA A 425 -1.37 -3.89 21.01
CA ALA A 425 -2.35 -4.64 21.78
C ALA A 425 -1.65 -5.60 22.74
N PHE A 426 -2.18 -5.76 23.95
CA PHE A 426 -1.62 -6.62 25.00
C PHE A 426 -2.72 -7.04 26.00
N PRO A 427 -2.50 -8.09 26.81
CA PRO A 427 -3.48 -8.54 27.79
C PRO A 427 -3.78 -7.47 28.86
N VAL A 428 -5.04 -7.30 29.27
CA VAL A 428 -5.42 -6.30 30.29
C VAL A 428 -4.67 -6.48 31.63
N ASN A 429 -4.24 -7.70 31.94
CA ASN A 429 -3.56 -8.05 33.20
C ASN A 429 -2.03 -8.20 33.09
N SER A 430 -1.40 -7.84 31.97
CA SER A 430 0.06 -7.91 31.85
C SER A 430 0.72 -6.65 32.41
N ASP A 431 1.86 -6.80 33.10
CA ASP A 431 2.74 -5.68 33.47
C ASP A 431 3.04 -4.86 32.21
N ASN A 432 2.82 -3.55 32.28
CA ASN A 432 2.75 -2.63 31.14
C ASN A 432 4.11 -2.28 30.49
N SER A 433 5.10 -3.15 30.64
CA SER A 433 6.44 -2.97 30.09
C SER A 433 6.49 -2.95 28.56
N GLY A 434 5.38 -3.26 27.86
CA GLY A 434 5.27 -3.29 26.41
C GLY A 434 4.35 -2.23 25.78
N GLY A 435 3.83 -1.27 26.56
CA GLY A 435 2.90 -0.24 26.06
C GLY A 435 3.51 0.69 25.01
N THR A 436 2.67 1.33 24.20
CA THR A 436 3.05 2.33 23.19
C THR A 436 3.77 3.53 23.81
N ALA A 437 3.58 3.80 25.10
CA ALA A 437 4.32 4.83 25.82
C ALA A 437 5.76 4.44 26.20
N ALA A 438 6.18 3.18 26.06
CA ALA A 438 7.48 2.71 26.53
C ALA A 438 8.68 3.47 25.92
N PHE A 439 8.56 3.93 24.66
CA PHE A 439 9.61 4.74 24.02
C PHE A 439 9.79 6.13 24.65
N LEU A 440 8.76 6.67 25.32
CA LEU A 440 8.87 7.96 26.03
C LEU A 440 9.83 7.87 27.23
N PHE A 441 10.17 6.65 27.65
CA PHE A 441 11.01 6.34 28.80
C PHE A 441 12.33 5.66 28.43
N SER A 442 12.69 5.58 27.14
CA SER A 442 13.90 4.90 26.68
C SER A 442 15.16 5.79 26.73
N SER A 443 15.12 6.93 27.43
CA SER A 443 16.31 7.78 27.60
C SER A 443 17.23 7.21 28.70
N PRO A 444 18.56 7.44 28.60
CA PRO A 444 19.50 7.09 29.66
C PRO A 444 19.11 7.67 31.03
N SER A 445 18.58 8.90 31.03
CA SER A 445 18.11 9.57 32.25
C SER A 445 16.93 8.86 32.93
N TRP A 446 16.02 8.25 32.16
CA TRP A 446 14.94 7.44 32.73
C TRP A 446 15.44 6.12 33.28
N SER A 447 16.39 5.47 32.59
CA SER A 447 17.01 4.22 33.06
C SER A 447 17.77 4.43 34.38
N GLU A 448 18.47 5.56 34.51
CA GLU A 448 19.13 5.99 35.75
C GLU A 448 18.12 6.28 36.86
N THR A 449 17.00 6.95 36.52
CA THR A 449 15.92 7.26 37.48
C THR A 449 15.24 5.99 37.99
N VAL A 450 14.93 5.03 37.12
CA VAL A 450 14.37 3.73 37.51
C VAL A 450 15.35 2.97 38.40
N SER A 451 16.63 2.88 37.99
CA SER A 451 17.66 2.21 38.80
C SER A 451 17.84 2.87 40.18
N PHE A 452 17.77 4.20 40.25
CA PHE A 452 17.81 4.94 41.51
C PHE A 452 16.60 4.59 42.40
N ILE A 453 15.40 4.59 41.83
CA ILE A 453 14.17 4.25 42.54
C ILE A 453 14.22 2.81 43.06
N GLU A 454 14.60 1.83 42.23
CA GLU A 454 14.71 0.42 42.61
C GLU A 454 15.74 0.16 43.71
N GLN A 455 16.86 0.90 43.72
CA GLN A 455 17.89 0.79 44.76
C GLN A 455 17.48 1.41 46.10
N HIS A 456 16.50 2.33 46.11
CA HIS A 456 16.14 3.11 47.28
C HIS A 456 14.72 2.80 47.81
N LEU A 457 13.92 2.00 47.11
CA LEU A 457 12.64 1.52 47.60
C LEU A 457 12.75 0.21 48.38
N GLN A 458 12.13 0.21 49.56
CA GLN A 458 12.02 -1.01 50.37
C GLN A 458 10.83 -1.86 49.87
N PRO A 459 10.92 -3.21 49.96
CA PRO A 459 9.81 -4.09 49.59
C PRO A 459 8.52 -3.70 50.34
N GLY A 460 7.46 -3.37 49.60
CA GLY A 460 6.16 -3.00 50.15
C GLY A 460 5.92 -1.51 50.39
N GLN A 461 6.89 -0.63 50.13
CA GLN A 461 6.64 0.82 50.11
C GLN A 461 5.87 1.21 48.83
N GLN A 462 4.73 1.90 49.01
CA GLN A 462 4.01 2.53 47.91
C GLN A 462 4.66 3.88 47.55
N ILE A 463 4.91 4.09 46.26
CA ILE A 463 5.27 5.40 45.72
C ILE A 463 3.96 6.12 45.39
N LEU A 464 3.66 7.19 46.13
CA LEU A 464 2.60 8.12 45.75
C LEU A 464 3.19 9.19 44.83
N ALA A 465 2.83 9.14 43.55
CA ALA A 465 3.19 10.19 42.61
C ALA A 465 2.49 11.52 43.02
N PRO A 466 3.18 12.67 42.96
CA PRO A 466 2.58 13.98 43.24
C PRO A 466 1.34 14.23 42.36
N THR A 467 0.36 14.99 42.85
CA THR A 467 -0.90 15.24 42.13
C THR A 467 -0.73 15.98 40.79
N ILE A 468 0.42 16.64 40.57
CA ILE A 468 0.82 17.26 39.30
C ILE A 468 1.33 16.22 38.27
N SER A 469 1.62 15.00 38.72
CA SER A 469 2.14 13.88 37.93
C SER A 469 1.05 12.94 37.40
N ARG A 470 -0.23 13.20 37.67
CA ARG A 470 -1.35 12.47 37.02
C ARG A 470 -1.64 12.95 35.60
N ASN A 471 -1.14 14.13 35.20
CA ASN A 471 -1.30 14.69 33.85
C ASN A 471 0.01 14.71 33.05
N SER A 472 1.12 14.30 33.63
CA SER A 472 2.43 14.26 32.97
C SER A 472 3.24 13.13 33.58
N PHE A 473 3.37 12.04 32.82
CA PHE A 473 4.10 10.80 33.15
C PHE A 473 3.47 9.96 34.26
N LEU A 474 2.95 8.76 33.92
CA LEU A 474 2.78 7.72 34.92
C LEU A 474 3.26 6.34 34.44
N ILE A 475 4.26 5.86 35.18
CA ILE A 475 4.70 4.49 35.35
C ILE A 475 3.49 3.62 35.72
N MET A 476 3.38 2.44 35.13
CA MET A 476 2.29 1.50 35.44
C MET A 476 2.62 0.52 36.59
N PHE A 477 1.52 0.11 37.22
CA PHE A 477 1.25 -0.45 38.54
C PHE A 477 1.92 -1.77 38.94
N LEU A 478 2.13 -1.94 40.27
CA LEU A 478 2.02 -3.21 41.00
C LEU A 478 0.66 -3.24 41.76
N PRO A 479 0.08 -4.42 42.08
CA PRO A 479 -1.38 -4.62 42.13
C PRO A 479 -1.97 -4.42 43.53
N ILE A 480 -2.85 -3.45 43.77
CA ILE A 480 -3.73 -3.43 44.96
C ILE A 480 -5.09 -2.78 44.65
N ALA A 481 -6.13 -3.33 45.26
CA ALA A 481 -7.55 -3.28 44.95
C ALA A 481 -8.37 -2.05 45.45
N VAL A 482 -9.52 -1.81 44.78
CA VAL A 482 -10.82 -1.25 45.29
C VAL A 482 -10.92 0.29 45.51
N PRO A 483 -12.08 0.99 45.44
CA PRO A 483 -13.44 0.70 44.90
C PRO A 483 -13.94 1.67 43.79
N TYR A 484 -15.08 1.31 43.18
CA TYR A 484 -15.99 2.14 42.39
C TYR A 484 -16.40 3.49 43.05
N LEU A 485 -16.78 4.47 42.21
CA LEU A 485 -17.84 5.51 42.34
C LEU A 485 -17.49 6.67 41.36
N ALA A 486 -18.37 7.26 40.55
CA ALA A 486 -19.79 7.11 40.23
C ALA A 486 -20.02 7.54 38.78
#